data_AF-A0A959X9U6-F1
#
_entry.id   AF-A0A959X9U6-F1
#
_cell.length_a   1.000
_cell.length_b   1.000
_cell.length_c   1.000
_cell.angle_alpha   90.00
_cell.angle_beta   90.00
_cell.angle_gamma   90.00
#
_symmetry.space_group_name_H-M   'P 1'
#
loop_
_entity.id
_entity.type
_entity.pdbx_description
1 polymer ?
#
loop_
_entity_poly.entity_id
_entity_poly.type
_entity_poly.pdbx_seq_one_letter_code
_entity_poly.pdbx_strand_id
1 'polypeptide(L)'
;TYVSVDGGMSDNIRTALYGADYSATLANRASSEKPMVTRVVGKHCESGDIVVMDEYVPSDVRPGDLIAVPGTGAYCRSMASNYNHALRPPVIAVKEGSSQIVVRRETLDDLLATDVGVAPDVGS
;
A
#
# COMPACT_ATOMS: atom_id res chain seq x y z
N THR A 1 14.43 3.31 12.16
CA THR A 1 13.39 4.34 11.97
C THR A 1 12.13 3.72 11.38
N TYR A 2 10.95 4.30 11.60
CA TYR A 2 9.71 3.89 10.94
C TYR A 2 9.34 4.91 9.87
N VAL A 3 9.02 4.44 8.66
CA VAL A 3 8.51 5.27 7.56
C VAL A 3 7.12 4.76 7.20
N SER A 4 6.11 5.54 7.57
CA SER A 4 4.71 5.26 7.24
C SER A 4 4.40 5.66 5.80
N VAL A 5 3.70 4.79 5.06
CA VAL A 5 3.34 5.02 3.65
C VAL A 5 1.83 4.96 3.41
N ASP A 6 1.39 5.47 2.27
CA ASP A 6 -0.01 5.36 1.82
C ASP A 6 -0.29 3.97 1.24
N GLY A 7 -0.57 3.02 2.13
CA GLY A 7 -0.83 1.63 1.81
C GLY A 7 -0.68 0.76 3.06
N GLY A 8 -0.33 -0.50 2.87
CA GLY A 8 -0.04 -1.43 3.96
C GLY A 8 -0.41 -2.86 3.60
N MET A 9 -0.73 -3.64 4.62
CA MET A 9 -1.15 -5.03 4.49
C MET A 9 -2.44 -5.20 3.65
N SER A 10 -3.23 -4.13 3.47
CA SER A 10 -4.40 -4.14 2.56
C SER A 10 -4.03 -4.34 1.10
N ASP A 11 -2.86 -3.88 0.67
CA ASP A 11 -2.39 -3.98 -0.72
C ASP A 11 -1.21 -4.94 -0.88
N ASN A 12 -0.44 -5.17 0.19
CA ASN A 12 0.62 -6.18 0.25
C ASN A 12 0.64 -6.88 1.62
N ILE A 13 -0.20 -7.89 1.80
CA ILE A 13 -0.28 -8.67 3.06
C ILE A 13 0.90 -9.63 3.26
N ARG A 14 1.75 -9.83 2.26
CA ARG A 14 2.68 -10.98 2.21
C ARG A 14 3.73 -10.96 3.33
N THR A 15 4.17 -9.80 3.78
CA THR A 15 5.10 -9.70 4.91
C THR A 15 4.44 -10.10 6.21
N ALA A 16 3.23 -9.59 6.49
CA ALA A 16 2.47 -9.98 7.67
C ALA A 16 2.03 -11.46 7.64
N LEU A 17 1.69 -11.98 6.46
CA LEU A 17 1.14 -13.34 6.32
C LEU A 17 2.21 -14.44 6.21
N TYR A 18 3.32 -14.16 5.53
CA TYR A 18 4.33 -15.17 5.19
C TYR A 18 5.73 -14.83 5.71
N GLY A 19 5.92 -13.68 6.35
CA GLY A 19 7.26 -13.16 6.61
C GLY A 19 8.03 -12.89 5.31
N ALA A 20 7.32 -12.57 4.22
CA ALA A 20 7.96 -12.30 2.93
C ALA A 20 8.94 -11.14 3.04
N ASP A 21 10.14 -11.37 2.53
CA ASP A 21 11.21 -10.38 2.45
C ASP A 21 11.08 -9.57 1.15
N TYR A 22 11.26 -8.26 1.27
CA TYR A 22 11.10 -7.30 0.18
C TYR A 22 12.15 -6.22 0.28
N SER A 23 12.50 -5.65 -0.87
CA SER A 23 13.27 -4.41 -0.90
C SER A 23 12.35 -3.19 -0.97
N ALA A 24 12.86 -2.03 -0.58
CA ALA A 24 12.22 -0.74 -0.82
C ALA A 24 13.25 0.32 -1.26
N THR A 25 12.84 1.25 -2.11
CA THR A 25 13.72 2.33 -2.58
C THR A 25 13.00 3.65 -2.73
N LEU A 26 13.75 4.75 -2.60
CA LEU A 26 13.29 6.10 -2.90
C LEU A 26 13.18 6.28 -4.42
N ALA A 27 11.97 6.54 -4.92
CA ALA A 27 11.65 6.43 -6.34
C ALA A 27 11.49 7.78 -7.06
N ASN A 28 11.35 8.89 -6.34
CA ASN A 28 11.06 10.21 -6.93
C ASN A 28 12.23 11.20 -6.92
N ARG A 29 13.35 10.86 -6.28
CA ARG A 29 14.55 11.70 -6.27
C ARG A 29 15.79 10.88 -5.89
N ALA A 30 16.96 11.40 -6.25
CA ALA A 30 18.22 10.91 -5.70
C ALA A 30 18.51 11.59 -4.36
N SER A 31 19.19 10.88 -3.46
CA SER A 31 19.77 11.43 -2.24
C SER A 31 21.22 10.95 -2.11
N SER A 32 22.09 11.84 -1.64
CA SER A 32 23.48 11.53 -1.30
C SER A 32 23.68 11.33 0.21
N GLU A 33 22.60 11.42 0.99
CA GLU A 33 22.66 11.25 2.43
C GLU A 33 22.91 9.80 2.82
N LYS A 34 23.49 9.60 4.01
CA LYS A 34 23.85 8.26 4.47
C LYS A 34 22.60 7.38 4.59
N PRO A 35 22.65 6.11 4.18
CA PRO A 35 21.54 5.20 4.40
C PRO A 35 21.30 4.95 5.89
N MET A 36 20.03 4.75 6.28
CA MET A 36 19.62 4.36 7.63
C MET A 36 18.68 3.16 7.59
N VAL A 37 18.82 2.26 8.58
CA VAL A 37 17.93 1.11 8.73
C VAL A 37 16.52 1.58 9.08
N THR A 38 15.58 1.16 8.27
CA THR A 38 14.20 1.60 8.30
C THR A 38 13.24 0.45 8.12
N ARG A 39 12.09 0.56 8.77
CA ARG A 39 10.93 -0.29 8.57
C ARG A 39 9.87 0.49 7.82
N VAL A 40 9.38 -0.06 6.71
CA VAL A 40 8.29 0.54 5.94
C VAL A 40 6.99 -0.04 6.48
N VAL A 41 6.13 0.81 7.02
CA VAL A 41 4.86 0.43 7.63
C VAL A 41 3.69 1.10 6.91
N GLY A 42 2.55 0.43 6.90
CA GLY A 42 1.33 1.02 6.36
C GLY A 42 0.65 1.98 7.33
N LYS A 43 -0.61 2.29 7.03
CA LYS A 43 -1.46 3.22 7.80
C LYS A 43 -2.54 2.53 8.63
N HIS A 44 -2.59 1.20 8.64
CA HIS A 44 -3.60 0.44 9.35
C HIS A 44 -3.35 0.48 10.86
N CYS A 45 -4.43 0.37 11.63
CA CYS A 45 -4.38 0.39 13.09
C CYS A 45 -3.87 -0.91 13.72
N GLU A 46 -3.00 -1.65 13.02
CA GLU A 46 -2.48 -2.95 13.43
C GLU A 46 -0.95 -2.91 13.49
N SER A 47 -0.38 -3.40 14.59
CA SER A 47 1.08 -3.41 14.79
C SER A 47 1.83 -4.24 13.75
N GLY A 48 1.15 -5.25 13.20
CA GLY A 48 1.63 -6.11 12.12
C GLY A 48 1.55 -5.50 10.72
N ASP A 49 1.09 -4.26 10.57
CA ASP A 49 1.01 -3.56 9.28
C ASP A 49 2.40 -3.11 8.77
N ILE A 50 3.24 -4.10 8.48
CA ILE A 50 4.60 -3.93 8.00
C ILE A 50 4.66 -4.38 6.55
N VAL A 51 5.10 -3.49 5.66
CA VAL A 51 5.27 -3.77 4.23
C VAL A 51 6.68 -4.28 3.93
N VAL A 52 7.68 -3.69 4.60
CA VAL A 52 9.10 -4.13 4.53
C VAL A 52 9.69 -4.06 5.92
N MET A 53 10.18 -5.20 6.42
CA MET A 53 10.66 -5.34 7.79
C MET A 53 11.92 -4.51 8.05
N ASP A 54 12.96 -4.68 7.23
CA ASP A 54 14.26 -4.05 7.41
C ASP A 54 14.85 -3.68 6.04
N GLU A 55 15.04 -2.40 5.78
CA GLU A 55 15.64 -1.89 4.54
C GLU A 55 16.43 -0.61 4.80
N TYR A 56 17.41 -0.32 3.94
CA TYR A 56 18.14 0.93 3.94
C TYR A 56 17.50 1.96 3.00
N VAL A 57 17.09 3.09 3.58
CA VAL A 57 16.68 4.28 2.81
C VAL A 57 17.55 5.48 3.23
N PRO A 58 17.68 6.53 2.39
CA PRO A 58 18.44 7.73 2.76
C PRO A 58 17.95 8.36 4.07
N SER A 59 18.86 8.87 4.90
CA SER A 59 18.52 9.46 6.20
C SER A 59 17.67 10.73 6.11
N ASP A 60 17.58 11.34 4.94
CA ASP A 60 16.74 12.52 4.67
C ASP A 60 15.38 12.18 4.04
N VAL A 61 14.95 10.92 4.09
CA VAL A 61 13.57 10.54 3.70
C VAL A 61 12.55 11.36 4.49
N ARG A 62 11.52 11.84 3.80
CA ARG A 62 10.55 12.78 4.39
C ARG A 62 9.15 12.62 3.79
N PRO A 63 8.10 13.14 4.45
CA PRO A 63 6.77 13.20 3.85
C PRO A 63 6.78 13.83 2.46
N GLY A 64 6.06 13.22 1.52
CA GLY A 64 6.04 13.60 0.11
C GLY A 64 7.03 12.84 -0.77
N ASP A 65 7.98 12.10 -0.20
CA ASP A 65 8.81 11.15 -0.94
C ASP A 65 7.99 9.93 -1.40
N LEU A 66 8.36 9.35 -2.55
CA LEU A 66 7.74 8.13 -3.07
C LEU A 66 8.63 6.93 -2.79
N ILE A 67 8.08 5.90 -2.13
CA ILE A 67 8.74 4.62 -1.90
C ILE A 67 8.19 3.58 -2.87
N ALA A 68 9.08 2.88 -3.57
CA ALA A 68 8.73 1.76 -4.44
C ALA A 68 9.18 0.43 -3.82
N VAL A 69 8.28 -0.56 -3.84
CA VAL A 69 8.53 -1.93 -3.38
C VAL A 69 8.47 -2.87 -4.60
N PRO A 70 9.63 -3.27 -5.17
CA PRO A 70 9.68 -4.21 -6.28
C PRO A 70 9.22 -5.62 -5.86
N GLY A 71 8.92 -6.47 -6.85
CA GLY A 71 8.51 -7.86 -6.60
C GLY A 71 7.04 -8.04 -6.18
N THR A 72 6.24 -6.99 -6.29
CA THR A 72 4.82 -6.97 -5.88
C THR A 72 3.84 -7.42 -6.98
N GLY A 73 4.35 -7.84 -8.14
CA GLY A 73 3.53 -8.24 -9.30
C GLY A 73 2.75 -9.54 -9.11
N ALA A 74 3.16 -10.39 -8.15
CA ALA A 74 2.50 -11.66 -7.84
C ALA A 74 1.99 -11.64 -6.40
N TYR A 75 0.77 -12.14 -6.21
CA TYR A 75 0.15 -12.37 -4.90
C TYR A 75 -0.08 -11.14 -4.00
N CYS A 76 0.26 -9.91 -4.42
CA CYS A 76 -0.11 -8.70 -3.68
C CYS A 76 -1.54 -8.28 -4.02
N ARG A 77 -1.78 -7.80 -5.26
CA ARG A 77 -3.10 -7.32 -5.68
C ARG A 77 -4.19 -8.39 -5.62
N SER A 78 -3.87 -9.67 -5.84
CA SER A 78 -4.83 -10.78 -5.74
C SER A 78 -5.24 -11.09 -4.31
N MET A 79 -4.42 -10.71 -3.32
CA MET A 79 -4.70 -10.88 -1.89
C MET A 79 -5.10 -9.55 -1.23
N ALA A 80 -5.30 -8.50 -2.01
CA ALA A 80 -5.65 -7.19 -1.50
C ALA A 80 -7.05 -7.20 -0.85
N SER A 81 -7.18 -6.49 0.27
CA SER A 81 -8.42 -6.39 1.05
C SER A 81 -8.84 -4.93 1.23
N ASN A 82 -10.04 -4.73 1.77
CA ASN A 82 -10.52 -3.42 2.21
C ASN A 82 -10.39 -3.26 3.73
N TYR A 83 -9.35 -3.84 4.34
CA TYR A 83 -9.10 -3.68 5.78
C TYR A 83 -9.01 -2.18 6.14
N ASN A 84 -9.66 -1.79 7.24
CA ASN A 84 -9.89 -0.40 7.64
C ASN A 84 -10.52 0.48 6.54
N HIS A 85 -11.36 -0.11 5.68
CA HIS A 85 -12.02 0.56 4.57
C HIS A 85 -11.03 1.21 3.58
N ALA A 86 -9.79 0.73 3.52
CA ALA A 86 -8.84 1.17 2.51
C ALA A 86 -9.32 0.73 1.11
N LEU A 87 -9.39 1.70 0.19
CA LEU A 87 -9.77 1.45 -1.20
C LEU A 87 -8.60 0.78 -1.94
N ARG A 88 -8.83 -0.34 -2.63
CA ARG A 88 -7.75 -1.02 -3.34
C ARG A 88 -7.11 -0.10 -4.40
N PRO A 89 -5.77 -0.11 -4.50
CA PRO A 89 -5.05 0.76 -5.41
C PRO A 89 -5.30 0.37 -6.88
N PRO A 90 -5.09 1.33 -7.82
CA PRO A 90 -5.13 1.02 -9.23
C PRO A 90 -3.95 0.15 -9.65
N VAL A 91 -4.10 -0.56 -10.77
CA VAL A 91 -2.99 -1.22 -11.48
C VAL A 91 -2.76 -0.48 -12.79
N ILE A 92 -1.50 -0.11 -13.04
CA ILE A 92 -1.08 0.67 -14.20
C ILE A 92 -0.12 -0.18 -15.03
N ALA A 93 -0.37 -0.28 -16.33
CA ALA A 93 0.59 -0.83 -17.28
C ALA A 93 1.36 0.32 -17.94
N VAL A 94 2.67 0.15 -18.09
CA VAL A 94 3.55 1.10 -18.76
C VAL A 94 4.25 0.39 -19.91
N LYS A 95 4.22 0.99 -21.11
CA LYS A 95 4.88 0.47 -22.31
C LYS A 95 5.32 1.66 -23.18
N GLU A 96 6.57 1.64 -23.62
CA GLU A 96 7.10 2.61 -24.60
C GLU A 96 6.81 4.08 -24.24
N GLY A 97 7.05 4.47 -22.99
CA GLY A 97 6.82 5.84 -22.52
C GLY A 97 5.35 6.23 -22.30
N SER A 98 4.41 5.32 -22.57
CA SER A 98 2.97 5.52 -22.32
C SER A 98 2.51 4.72 -21.10
N SER A 99 1.54 5.26 -20.36
CA SER A 99 0.91 4.58 -19.22
C SER A 99 -0.60 4.48 -19.40
N GLN A 100 -1.18 3.38 -18.93
CA GLN A 100 -2.63 3.16 -18.92
C GLN A 100 -3.07 2.48 -17.64
N ILE A 101 -4.24 2.87 -17.13
CA ILE A 101 -4.88 2.19 -16.02
C ILE A 101 -5.50 0.89 -16.57
N VAL A 102 -5.03 -0.26 -16.09
CA VAL A 102 -5.61 -1.58 -16.44
C VAL A 102 -6.62 -2.05 -15.41
N VAL A 103 -6.50 -1.58 -14.17
CA VAL A 103 -7.51 -1.73 -13.11
C VAL A 103 -7.63 -0.38 -12.41
N ARG A 104 -8.82 0.23 -12.42
CA ARG A 104 -9.05 1.51 -11.72
C ARG A 104 -8.93 1.34 -10.20
N ARG A 105 -8.66 2.45 -9.50
CA ARG A 105 -8.79 2.51 -8.05
C ARG A 105 -10.25 2.24 -7.67
N GLU A 106 -10.46 1.55 -6.55
CA GLU A 106 -11.79 1.48 -5.94
C GLU A 106 -12.23 2.87 -5.44
N THR A 107 -13.54 3.04 -5.36
CA THR A 107 -14.24 4.22 -4.86
C THR A 107 -15.00 3.84 -3.59
N LEU A 108 -15.54 4.84 -2.88
CA LEU A 108 -16.43 4.56 -1.75
C LEU A 108 -17.68 3.78 -2.18
N ASP A 109 -18.17 4.01 -3.40
CA ASP A 109 -19.32 3.27 -3.93
C ASP A 109 -18.99 1.79 -4.13
N ASP A 110 -17.77 1.45 -4.58
CA ASP A 110 -17.33 0.05 -4.69
C ASP A 110 -17.25 -0.61 -3.30
N LEU A 111 -16.73 0.13 -2.31
CA LEU A 111 -16.60 -0.35 -0.94
C LEU A 111 -17.97 -0.63 -0.30
N LEU A 112 -18.97 0.20 -0.61
CA LEU A 112 -20.32 0.11 -0.07
C LEU A 112 -21.27 -0.71 -0.96
N ALA A 113 -20.79 -1.29 -2.07
CA ALA A 113 -21.63 -1.97 -3.07
C ALA A 113 -22.42 -3.17 -2.51
N THR A 114 -22.02 -3.70 -1.36
CA THR A 114 -22.71 -4.81 -0.66
C THR A 114 -23.52 -4.35 0.55
N ASP A 115 -23.51 -3.06 0.88
CA ASP A 115 -24.31 -2.50 1.97
C ASP A 115 -25.78 -2.40 1.50
N VAL A 116 -26.71 -2.93 2.30
CA VAL A 116 -28.16 -2.91 2.00
C VAL A 116 -28.85 -1.63 2.46
N GLY A 117 -28.09 -0.70 3.04
CA GLY A 117 -28.59 0.48 3.72
C GLY A 117 -29.32 0.14 5.02
N VAL A 118 -29.79 1.18 5.69
CA VAL A 118 -30.72 1.03 6.81
C VAL A 118 -32.13 0.94 6.21
N ALA A 119 -32.84 -0.17 6.45
CA ALA A 119 -34.26 -0.25 6.11
C ALA A 119 -35.01 0.89 6.83
N PRO A 120 -35.95 1.57 6.17
CA PRO A 120 -36.74 2.60 6.84
C PRO A 120 -37.42 1.99 8.07
N ASP A 121 -37.39 2.73 9.18
CA ASP A 121 -38.05 2.35 10.43
C ASP A 121 -39.52 2.03 10.15
N VAL A 122 -39.86 0.75 10.16
CA VAL A 122 -41.24 0.28 10.03
C VAL A 122 -41.83 0.43 11.42
N GLY A 123 -42.20 1.67 11.76
CA GLY A 123 -42.56 2.09 13.11
C GLY A 123 -43.45 1.07 13.82
N SER A 124 -42.99 0.65 15.00
CA SER A 124 -43.78 -0.12 15.98
C SER A 124 -44.80 0.76 16.69
#